data_AF-A0AAV0M0L1-F1
#
_entry.id   AF-A0AAV0M0L1-F1
#
_cell.length_a   1.000
_cell.length_b   1.000
_cell.length_c   1.000
_cell.angle_alpha   90.00
_cell.angle_beta   90.00
_cell.angle_gamma   90.00
#
_symmetry.space_group_name_H-M   'P 1'
#
loop_
_entity.id
_entity.type
_entity.pdbx_description
1 polymer ?
#
loop_
_entity_poly.entity_id
_entity_poly.type
_entity_poly.pdbx_seq_one_letter_code
_entity_poly.pdbx_strand_id
1 'polypeptide(L)'
;MGSSSNDDFSVFVLASDLGVDATPFLTNQPKQRSGQGDDEETDENWQDCSQYLVSDEDFSDLDLLQFFSLQGSDRSGSRIFRIVGKHFPAQVVSAERLKKYIFHKICSELPEGRFCIVYMHSTVQKDDNSPGITVLRWIYEELPGNFKDRLQTVYFIHPGLRSRLAIATLGRLFLSGGLYWKIKYVSRLQYLWADIKKGELEVPDFVQDHDDVLEDRPLTDYGIEPDPFHLSAATANPISLGRYEERWASREFAL
;
A
#
# COMPACT_ATOMS: atom_id res chain seq x y z
N MET A 1 66.64 2.33 -37.53
CA MET A 1 66.56 3.64 -36.84
C MET A 1 65.23 4.25 -37.22
N GLY A 2 64.23 4.14 -36.34
CA GLY A 2 62.89 4.68 -36.55
C GLY A 2 62.48 5.40 -35.27
N SER A 3 62.60 6.72 -35.29
CA SER A 3 62.16 7.63 -34.24
C SER A 3 60.65 7.81 -34.40
N SER A 4 59.86 7.41 -33.40
CA SER A 4 58.44 7.73 -33.34
C SER A 4 58.22 8.68 -32.18
N SER A 5 57.77 9.89 -32.53
CA SER A 5 57.44 11.02 -31.68
C SER A 5 56.17 10.72 -30.86
N ASN A 6 56.24 10.90 -29.55
CA ASN A 6 55.06 10.99 -28.70
C ASN A 6 54.54 12.43 -28.76
N ASP A 7 53.46 12.65 -29.51
CA ASP A 7 52.65 13.85 -29.40
C ASP A 7 51.58 13.60 -28.32
N ASP A 8 51.78 14.21 -27.15
CA ASP A 8 50.81 14.20 -26.05
C ASP A 8 49.60 15.08 -26.41
N PHE A 9 48.45 14.47 -26.65
CA PHE A 9 47.18 15.17 -26.89
C PHE A 9 46.54 15.52 -25.54
N SER A 10 46.73 16.75 -25.08
CA SER A 10 46.15 17.27 -23.84
C SER A 10 44.70 17.72 -24.05
N VAL A 11 43.74 16.93 -23.58
CA VAL A 11 42.32 17.31 -23.53
C VAL A 11 42.01 18.03 -22.22
N PHE A 12 41.67 19.32 -22.28
CA PHE A 12 41.12 20.06 -21.15
C PHE A 12 39.59 19.97 -21.17
N VAL A 13 39.01 19.29 -20.18
CA VAL A 13 37.57 19.32 -19.92
C VAL A 13 37.30 20.51 -19.00
N LEU A 14 36.69 21.55 -19.57
CA LEU A 14 36.10 22.65 -18.80
C LEU A 14 34.89 22.10 -18.04
N ALA A 15 35.00 22.00 -16.72
CA ALA A 15 33.85 21.71 -15.87
C ALA A 15 32.89 22.91 -15.96
N SER A 16 31.76 22.72 -16.64
CA SER A 16 30.62 23.62 -16.52
C SER A 16 30.20 23.70 -15.06
N ASP A 17 30.18 24.94 -14.59
CA ASP A 17 29.84 25.50 -13.30
C ASP A 17 28.36 25.35 -12.94
N LEU A 18 27.78 24.14 -13.01
CA LEU A 18 26.46 23.85 -12.43
C LEU A 18 26.42 22.39 -11.92
N GLY A 19 27.25 22.11 -10.91
CA GLY A 19 27.22 20.85 -10.16
C GLY A 19 26.61 21.10 -8.78
N VAL A 20 25.48 20.45 -8.51
CA VAL A 20 24.87 20.35 -7.18
C VAL A 20 25.92 19.79 -6.22
N ASP A 21 26.08 20.44 -5.06
CA ASP A 21 27.03 20.05 -4.04
C ASP A 21 26.69 18.63 -3.51
N ALA A 22 27.56 17.67 -3.81
CA ALA A 22 27.43 16.27 -3.36
C ALA A 22 28.15 16.03 -2.02
N THR A 23 28.53 17.09 -1.29
CA THR A 23 29.07 17.00 0.06
C THR A 23 28.22 16.27 1.11
N PRO A 24 26.89 16.00 0.98
CA PRO A 24 26.22 15.15 1.96
C PRO A 24 26.54 13.66 1.79
N PHE A 25 27.14 13.22 0.67
CA PHE A 25 27.35 11.80 0.36
C PHE A 25 28.76 11.25 0.69
N LEU A 26 29.67 12.06 1.22
CA LEU A 26 31.05 11.62 1.52
C LEU A 26 31.43 11.63 3.00
N THR A 27 30.49 11.92 3.90
CA THR A 27 30.75 11.81 5.34
C THR A 27 30.40 10.41 5.83
N ASN A 28 31.21 9.43 5.46
CA ASN A 28 31.40 8.18 6.19
C ASN A 28 32.61 7.44 5.61
N GLN A 29 33.81 7.87 6.00
CA GLN A 29 34.99 7.01 5.90
C GLN A 29 35.17 6.24 7.22
N PRO A 30 35.16 4.90 7.20
CA PRO A 30 35.70 4.12 8.29
C PRO A 30 37.24 4.21 8.30
N LYS A 31 37.80 4.43 9.49
CA LYS A 31 39.24 4.36 9.74
C LYS A 31 39.77 2.97 9.41
N GLN A 32 40.80 2.91 8.58
CA GLN A 32 41.61 1.71 8.36
C GLN A 32 42.20 1.20 9.69
N ARG A 33 41.93 -0.06 10.02
CA ARG A 33 42.82 -0.89 10.85
C ARG A 33 42.99 -2.25 10.17
N SER A 34 44.25 -2.63 10.03
CA SER A 34 44.76 -3.83 9.42
C SER A 34 44.57 -5.07 10.30
N GLY A 35 44.16 -6.19 9.70
CA GLY A 35 44.62 -7.53 10.05
C GLY A 35 43.65 -8.45 10.79
N GLN A 36 43.44 -9.62 10.15
CA GLN A 36 43.03 -10.93 10.68
C GLN A 36 41.56 -11.10 11.11
N GLY A 37 40.89 -12.06 10.46
CA GLY A 37 39.46 -12.29 10.56
C GLY A 37 38.99 -12.83 11.90
N ASP A 38 37.72 -12.54 12.16
CA ASP A 38 36.72 -13.35 12.86
C ASP A 38 35.36 -12.75 12.45
N ASP A 39 34.32 -13.59 12.43
CA ASP A 39 32.96 -13.24 12.02
C ASP A 39 32.40 -12.05 12.83
N GLU A 40 32.37 -10.85 12.26
CA GLU A 40 31.69 -9.69 12.85
C GLU A 40 30.26 -9.64 12.32
N GLU A 41 29.33 -10.07 13.19
CA GLU A 41 27.93 -9.68 13.12
C GLU A 41 27.83 -8.18 12.87
N THR A 42 27.23 -7.80 11.73
CA THR A 42 26.78 -6.44 11.49
C THR A 42 25.69 -6.13 12.50
N ASP A 43 26.09 -5.62 13.66
CA ASP A 43 25.24 -5.01 14.66
C ASP A 43 24.69 -3.69 14.07
N GLU A 44 23.71 -3.84 13.18
CA GLU A 44 23.02 -2.73 12.53
C GLU A 44 22.20 -1.97 13.56
N ASN A 45 22.83 -0.94 14.12
CA ASN A 45 22.23 0.36 14.33
C ASN A 45 20.87 0.36 15.07
N TRP A 46 20.89 -0.03 16.35
CA TRP A 46 19.78 0.17 17.29
C TRP A 46 19.38 1.65 17.54
N GLN A 47 20.03 2.63 16.88
CA GLN A 47 19.84 4.06 17.15
C GLN A 47 18.79 4.77 16.26
N ASP A 48 18.31 4.13 15.19
CA ASP A 48 17.48 4.82 14.18
C ASP A 48 16.03 5.08 14.62
N CYS A 49 15.49 4.22 15.51
CA CYS A 49 14.12 4.37 16.00
C CYS A 49 13.97 5.54 16.99
N SER A 50 15.05 5.94 17.65
CA SER A 50 15.03 6.93 18.72
C SER A 50 14.54 8.31 18.25
N GLN A 51 14.91 8.71 17.02
CA GLN A 51 14.55 10.03 16.47
C GLN A 51 13.04 10.20 16.28
N TYR A 52 12.33 9.11 15.99
CA TYR A 52 10.88 9.09 15.81
C TYR A 52 10.11 8.95 17.13
N LEU A 53 10.75 8.40 18.16
CA LEU A 53 10.20 8.31 19.52
C LEU A 53 10.43 9.60 20.33
N VAL A 54 11.35 10.47 19.91
CA VAL A 54 11.73 11.72 20.58
C VAL A 54 11.05 12.95 19.96
N SER A 55 10.23 12.78 18.91
CA SER A 55 9.43 13.89 18.36
C SER A 55 8.33 14.28 19.35
N ASP A 56 8.39 15.51 19.88
CA ASP A 56 7.42 16.14 20.79
C ASP A 56 6.07 16.48 20.11
N GLU A 57 5.77 15.83 18.97
CA GLU A 57 4.55 16.03 18.21
C GLU A 57 3.41 15.17 18.79
N ASP A 58 2.28 15.81 19.08
CA ASP A 58 1.06 15.11 19.49
C ASP A 58 0.35 14.49 18.27
N PHE A 59 0.09 13.19 18.37
CA PHE A 59 -0.64 12.39 17.37
C PHE A 59 -2.02 11.92 17.86
N SER A 60 -2.50 12.43 19.00
CA SER A 60 -3.81 12.06 19.58
C SER A 60 -4.96 12.26 18.58
N ASP A 61 -4.88 13.28 17.73
CA ASP A 61 -5.83 13.53 16.64
C ASP A 61 -5.88 12.37 15.63
N LEU A 62 -4.73 11.80 15.28
CA LEU A 62 -4.62 10.68 14.35
C LEU A 62 -5.04 9.36 15.00
N ASP A 63 -4.79 9.19 16.30
CA ASP A 63 -5.24 8.05 17.07
C ASP A 63 -6.77 7.95 17.13
N LEU A 64 -7.45 9.09 17.28
CA LEU A 64 -8.91 9.18 17.31
C LEU A 64 -9.56 8.70 16.00
N LEU A 65 -8.87 8.81 14.87
CA LEU A 65 -9.36 8.37 13.57
C LEU A 65 -9.31 6.84 13.40
N GLN A 66 -8.49 6.16 14.20
CA GLN A 66 -8.32 4.70 14.21
C GLN A 66 -8.03 4.09 12.82
N PHE A 67 -7.44 4.87 11.91
CA PHE A 67 -7.08 4.40 10.57
C PHE A 67 -5.85 3.49 10.59
N PHE A 68 -5.02 3.57 11.63
CA PHE A 68 -3.83 2.74 11.83
C PHE A 68 -3.78 2.28 13.29
N SER A 69 -3.85 0.96 13.52
CA SER A 69 -3.89 0.41 14.89
C SER A 69 -3.33 -1.01 14.94
N LEU A 70 -2.68 -1.38 16.05
CA LEU A 70 -2.22 -2.74 16.30
C LEU A 70 -3.36 -3.60 16.88
N GLN A 71 -3.67 -4.73 16.26
CA GLN A 71 -4.74 -5.63 16.69
C GLN A 71 -4.33 -7.09 16.56
N GLY A 72 -4.67 -7.91 17.57
CA GLY A 72 -4.56 -9.37 17.54
C GLY A 72 -3.27 -9.97 16.96
N SER A 73 -3.38 -11.22 16.53
CA SER A 73 -2.34 -11.93 15.79
C SER A 73 -2.94 -12.83 14.71
N ASP A 74 -2.19 -13.08 13.65
CA ASP A 74 -2.56 -14.08 12.65
C ASP A 74 -2.33 -15.52 13.16
N ARG A 75 -2.72 -16.53 12.39
CA ARG A 75 -2.54 -17.94 12.78
C ARG A 75 -1.08 -18.38 12.89
N SER A 76 -0.15 -17.63 12.30
CA SER A 76 1.30 -17.85 12.41
C SER A 76 1.91 -17.19 13.66
N GLY A 77 1.10 -16.46 14.43
CA GLY A 77 1.54 -15.70 15.60
C GLY A 77 2.09 -14.31 15.26
N SER A 78 1.99 -13.86 14.00
CA SER A 78 2.45 -12.54 13.60
C SER A 78 1.44 -11.48 14.03
N ARG A 79 1.92 -10.39 14.66
CA ARG A 79 1.05 -9.26 15.07
C ARG A 79 0.45 -8.56 13.86
N ILE A 80 -0.79 -8.05 13.96
CA ILE A 80 -1.47 -7.43 12.83
C ILE A 80 -1.58 -5.92 13.01
N PHE A 81 -1.03 -5.14 12.09
CA PHE A 81 -1.40 -3.74 11.94
C PHE A 81 -2.61 -3.61 11.02
N ARG A 82 -3.73 -3.11 11.56
CA ARG A 82 -4.93 -2.80 10.81
C ARG A 82 -4.83 -1.40 10.23
N ILE A 83 -5.03 -1.30 8.91
CA ILE A 83 -5.12 -0.03 8.19
C ILE A 83 -6.50 0.10 7.54
N VAL A 84 -7.25 1.15 7.89
CA VAL A 84 -8.58 1.42 7.33
C VAL A 84 -8.49 2.66 6.43
N GLY A 85 -8.38 2.45 5.12
CA GLY A 85 -8.11 3.54 4.18
C GLY A 85 -9.18 4.64 4.21
N LYS A 86 -10.47 4.28 4.32
CA LYS A 86 -11.59 5.23 4.38
C LYS A 86 -11.44 6.30 5.47
N HIS A 87 -10.79 5.95 6.59
CA HIS A 87 -10.66 6.83 7.74
C HIS A 87 -9.46 7.80 7.65
N PHE A 88 -8.61 7.67 6.63
CA PHE A 88 -7.45 8.54 6.48
C PHE A 88 -7.84 9.90 5.85
N PRO A 89 -7.59 11.05 6.51
CA PRO A 89 -7.96 12.36 5.98
C PRO A 89 -6.83 12.96 5.14
N ALA A 90 -6.72 12.52 3.88
CA ALA A 90 -5.60 12.89 3.01
C ALA A 90 -5.50 14.40 2.74
N GLN A 91 -6.62 15.12 2.81
CA GLN A 91 -6.65 16.57 2.57
C GLN A 91 -6.03 17.40 3.72
N VAL A 92 -5.93 16.83 4.92
CA VAL A 92 -5.56 17.58 6.13
C VAL A 92 -4.21 17.12 6.70
N VAL A 93 -3.84 15.86 6.48
CA VAL A 93 -2.62 15.27 7.03
C VAL A 93 -1.50 15.29 5.99
N SER A 94 -0.40 15.96 6.31
CA SER A 94 0.78 15.99 5.45
C SER A 94 1.48 14.62 5.41
N ALA A 95 2.17 14.34 4.30
CA ALA A 95 2.95 13.11 4.13
C ALA A 95 4.01 12.92 5.24
N GLU A 96 4.69 14.01 5.63
CA GLU A 96 5.68 14.00 6.71
C GLU A 96 5.08 13.65 8.07
N ARG A 97 3.93 14.25 8.41
CA ARG A 97 3.22 13.96 9.67
C ARG A 97 2.74 12.52 9.70
N LEU A 98 2.18 12.02 8.59
CA LEU A 98 1.78 10.62 8.46
C LEU A 98 2.97 9.66 8.65
N LYS A 99 4.11 9.96 8.04
CA LYS A 99 5.32 9.14 8.19
C LYS A 99 5.77 9.08 9.66
N LYS A 100 5.91 10.24 10.31
CA LYS A 100 6.29 10.32 11.73
C LYS A 100 5.32 9.51 12.61
N TYR A 101 4.02 9.65 12.38
CA TYR A 101 2.99 8.91 13.11
C TYR A 101 3.12 7.39 12.94
N ILE A 102 3.28 6.91 11.70
CA ILE A 102 3.43 5.47 11.42
C ILE A 102 4.68 4.92 12.11
N PHE A 103 5.79 5.67 12.06
CA PHE A 103 7.04 5.25 12.69
C PHE A 103 6.91 5.25 14.21
N HIS A 104 6.32 6.29 14.78
CA HIS A 104 6.01 6.36 16.20
C HIS A 104 5.17 5.16 16.65
N LYS A 105 4.08 4.84 15.93
CA LYS A 105 3.21 3.68 16.19
C LYS A 105 3.94 2.34 16.09
N ILE A 106 4.70 2.13 15.02
CA ILE A 106 5.44 0.88 14.83
C ILE A 106 6.50 0.71 15.92
N CYS A 107 7.28 1.76 16.21
CA CYS A 107 8.35 1.67 17.19
C CYS A 107 7.84 1.56 18.64
N SER A 108 6.71 2.17 18.96
CA SER A 108 6.16 2.17 20.33
C SER A 108 5.25 0.99 20.65
N GLU A 109 4.40 0.57 19.70
CA GLU A 109 3.38 -0.45 19.96
C GLU A 109 3.77 -1.85 19.48
N LEU A 110 4.65 -1.97 18.47
CA LEU A 110 4.98 -3.27 17.90
C LEU A 110 5.97 -4.03 18.79
N PRO A 111 5.56 -5.14 19.45
CA PRO A 111 6.50 -5.98 20.19
C PRO A 111 7.49 -6.64 19.24
N GLU A 112 8.59 -7.18 19.76
CA GLU A 112 9.53 -7.98 18.98
C GLU A 112 8.85 -9.19 18.31
N GLY A 113 9.32 -9.55 17.11
CA GLY A 113 8.79 -10.67 16.33
C GLY A 113 8.13 -10.29 15.00
N ARG A 114 7.58 -11.29 14.31
CA ARG A 114 7.00 -11.12 12.97
C ARG A 114 5.69 -10.34 13.04
N PHE A 115 5.39 -9.60 11.99
CA PHE A 115 4.12 -8.89 11.88
C PHE A 115 3.61 -8.87 10.44
N CYS A 116 2.33 -8.60 10.30
CA CYS A 116 1.66 -8.43 9.02
C CYS A 116 0.81 -7.16 9.05
N ILE A 117 0.46 -6.67 7.87
CA ILE A 117 -0.37 -5.49 7.69
C ILE A 117 -1.65 -5.93 6.99
N VAL A 118 -2.80 -5.50 7.49
CA VAL A 118 -4.09 -5.68 6.84
C VAL A 118 -4.61 -4.32 6.42
N TYR A 119 -4.55 -4.05 5.11
CA TYR A 119 -5.03 -2.83 4.50
C TYR A 119 -6.43 -3.03 3.89
N MET A 120 -7.42 -2.36 4.46
CA MET A 120 -8.80 -2.33 4.00
C MET A 120 -9.00 -1.17 3.04
N HIS A 121 -9.28 -1.50 1.78
CA HIS A 121 -9.44 -0.53 0.69
C HIS A 121 -10.90 -0.25 0.31
N SER A 122 -11.86 -0.88 0.98
CA SER A 122 -13.28 -0.65 0.69
C SER A 122 -13.59 0.84 0.73
N THR A 123 -14.25 1.35 -0.30
CA THR A 123 -14.68 2.76 -0.40
C THR A 123 -13.55 3.80 -0.34
N VAL A 124 -12.29 3.41 -0.59
CA VAL A 124 -11.17 4.35 -0.70
C VAL A 124 -11.30 5.15 -2.00
N GLN A 125 -11.30 6.47 -1.88
CA GLN A 125 -11.26 7.44 -2.97
C GLN A 125 -9.88 8.08 -2.99
N LYS A 126 -9.22 7.99 -4.16
CA LYS A 126 -7.82 8.40 -4.30
C LYS A 126 -7.58 9.86 -3.87
N ASP A 127 -8.52 10.74 -4.17
CA ASP A 127 -8.35 12.19 -3.96
C ASP A 127 -8.77 12.64 -2.54
N ASP A 128 -9.46 11.79 -1.79
CA ASP A 128 -10.00 12.15 -0.47
C ASP A 128 -9.29 11.45 0.69
N ASN A 129 -9.00 10.15 0.56
CA ASN A 129 -8.59 9.31 1.67
C ASN A 129 -7.41 8.36 1.37
N SER A 130 -6.60 8.71 0.37
CA SER A 130 -5.37 7.98 0.06
C SER A 130 -4.15 8.90 0.11
N PRO A 131 -3.08 8.55 0.85
CA PRO A 131 -1.83 9.30 0.84
C PRO A 131 -1.08 9.17 -0.50
N GLY A 132 -1.50 8.25 -1.37
CA GLY A 132 -0.86 7.97 -2.65
C GLY A 132 0.33 7.01 -2.55
N ILE A 133 0.63 6.33 -3.67
CA ILE A 133 1.64 5.27 -3.71
C ILE A 133 3.07 5.79 -3.46
N THR A 134 3.36 7.03 -3.85
CA THR A 134 4.68 7.65 -3.63
C THR A 134 4.96 7.88 -2.14
N VAL A 135 3.95 8.34 -1.39
CA VAL A 135 4.09 8.55 0.06
C VAL A 135 4.21 7.21 0.78
N LEU A 136 3.41 6.21 0.40
CA LEU A 136 3.52 4.85 0.97
C LEU A 136 4.89 4.22 0.69
N ARG A 137 5.41 4.37 -0.54
CA ARG A 137 6.76 3.96 -0.91
C ARG A 137 7.79 4.61 0.01
N TRP A 138 7.71 5.93 0.16
CA TRP A 138 8.66 6.70 0.95
C TRP A 138 8.68 6.27 2.42
N ILE A 139 7.50 6.08 3.02
CA ILE A 139 7.36 5.54 4.39
C ILE A 139 8.02 4.17 4.51
N TYR A 140 7.78 3.27 3.54
CA TYR A 140 8.40 1.94 3.57
C TYR A 140 9.91 2.01 3.36
N GLU A 141 10.41 2.82 2.43
CA GLU A 141 11.84 2.90 2.12
C GLU A 141 12.66 3.47 3.28
N GLU A 142 12.10 4.40 4.06
CA GLU A 142 12.76 4.91 5.27
C GLU A 142 12.56 4.03 6.50
N LEU A 143 11.70 3.02 6.45
CA LEU A 143 11.50 2.13 7.59
C LEU A 143 12.82 1.37 7.89
N PRO A 144 13.25 1.26 9.15
CA PRO A 144 14.49 0.53 9.47
C PRO A 144 14.47 -0.93 8.98
N GLY A 145 15.64 -1.43 8.57
CA GLY A 145 15.81 -2.75 7.92
C GLY A 145 15.20 -3.91 8.71
N ASN A 146 15.43 -3.90 10.03
CA ASN A 146 14.87 -4.89 10.96
C ASN A 146 13.35 -5.03 10.86
N PHE A 147 12.58 -3.94 10.71
CA PHE A 147 11.13 -4.00 10.55
C PHE A 147 10.72 -4.49 9.16
N LYS A 148 11.47 -4.11 8.12
CA LYS A 148 11.22 -4.60 6.75
C LYS A 148 11.36 -6.12 6.69
N ASP A 149 12.34 -6.69 7.38
CA ASP A 149 12.57 -8.13 7.41
C ASP A 149 11.52 -8.87 8.24
N ARG A 150 11.07 -8.26 9.34
CA ARG A 150 10.03 -8.80 10.21
C ARG A 150 8.63 -8.78 9.59
N LEU A 151 8.35 -7.83 8.69
CA LEU A 151 7.09 -7.78 7.93
C LEU A 151 6.97 -9.05 7.07
N GLN A 152 5.92 -9.85 7.25
CA GLN A 152 5.73 -11.12 6.53
C GLN A 152 4.75 -11.01 5.37
N THR A 153 3.64 -10.29 5.56
CA THR A 153 2.57 -10.22 4.56
C THR A 153 1.82 -8.91 4.69
N VAL A 154 1.41 -8.35 3.55
CA VAL A 154 0.52 -7.21 3.45
C VAL A 154 -0.76 -7.68 2.76
N TYR A 155 -1.80 -7.91 3.54
CA TYR A 155 -3.13 -8.26 3.02
C TYR A 155 -3.78 -6.99 2.47
N PHE A 156 -4.10 -6.99 1.18
CA PHE A 156 -4.79 -5.90 0.51
C PHE A 156 -6.23 -6.31 0.23
N ILE A 157 -7.15 -5.87 1.08
CA ILE A 157 -8.57 -6.25 1.09
C ILE A 157 -9.37 -5.34 0.15
N HIS A 158 -10.22 -5.96 -0.66
CA HIS A 158 -11.07 -5.33 -1.69
C HIS A 158 -10.28 -4.41 -2.64
N PRO A 159 -9.19 -4.91 -3.25
CA PRO A 159 -8.44 -4.12 -4.21
C PRO A 159 -9.24 -4.00 -5.50
N GLY A 160 -9.78 -2.81 -5.80
CA GLY A 160 -10.48 -2.57 -7.06
C GLY A 160 -9.57 -2.76 -8.28
N LEU A 161 -10.18 -2.98 -9.46
CA LEU A 161 -9.45 -3.21 -10.71
C LEU A 161 -8.37 -2.15 -11.00
N ARG A 162 -8.67 -0.87 -10.76
CA ARG A 162 -7.71 0.22 -10.95
C ARG A 162 -6.48 0.08 -10.05
N SER A 163 -6.68 -0.25 -8.77
CA SER A 163 -5.60 -0.44 -7.79
C SER A 163 -4.77 -1.68 -8.12
N ARG A 164 -5.42 -2.78 -8.54
CA ARG A 164 -4.72 -3.99 -9.01
C ARG A 164 -3.88 -3.71 -10.24
N LEU A 165 -4.43 -3.00 -11.23
CA LEU A 165 -3.70 -2.64 -12.44
C LEU A 165 -2.54 -1.69 -12.13
N ALA A 166 -2.75 -0.71 -11.26
CA ALA A 166 -1.71 0.22 -10.82
C ALA A 166 -0.54 -0.52 -10.14
N ILE A 167 -0.81 -1.44 -9.22
CA ILE A 167 0.26 -2.22 -8.56
C ILE A 167 0.89 -3.22 -9.54
N ALA A 168 0.13 -3.83 -10.45
CA ALA A 168 0.70 -4.74 -11.45
C ALA A 168 1.64 -4.03 -12.44
N THR A 169 1.28 -2.81 -12.86
CA THR A 169 2.04 -2.04 -13.87
C THR A 169 3.18 -1.23 -13.25
N LEU A 170 2.90 -0.52 -12.15
CA LEU A 170 3.82 0.40 -11.50
C LEU A 170 4.46 -0.19 -10.25
N GLY A 171 3.86 -1.19 -9.61
CA GLY A 171 4.35 -1.72 -8.33
C GLY A 171 5.78 -2.25 -8.40
N ARG A 172 6.23 -2.81 -9.52
CA ARG A 172 7.64 -3.24 -9.67
C ARG A 172 8.65 -2.09 -9.70
N LEU A 173 8.23 -0.89 -10.10
CA LEU A 173 9.08 0.30 -10.19
C LEU A 173 9.02 1.14 -8.92
N PHE A 174 7.86 1.14 -8.25
CA PHE A 174 7.58 2.01 -7.11
C PHE A 174 7.59 1.30 -5.77
N LEU A 175 7.37 0.00 -5.72
CA LEU A 175 7.56 -0.76 -4.48
C LEU A 175 8.93 -1.41 -4.56
N SER A 176 9.65 -1.45 -3.44
CA SER A 176 10.88 -2.23 -3.39
C SER A 176 10.59 -3.65 -3.88
N GLY A 177 11.54 -4.27 -4.60
CA GLY A 177 11.40 -5.65 -5.08
C GLY A 177 11.24 -6.65 -3.94
N GLY A 178 11.64 -6.21 -2.75
CA GLY A 178 10.96 -6.55 -1.53
C GLY A 178 9.47 -6.22 -1.64
N LEU A 179 8.95 -5.19 -0.95
CA LEU A 179 7.52 -4.92 -0.64
C LEU A 179 6.45 -5.58 -1.54
N TYR A 180 6.60 -5.47 -2.86
CA TYR A 180 5.76 -6.11 -3.85
C TYR A 180 5.47 -7.61 -3.61
N TRP A 181 6.47 -8.41 -3.23
CA TRP A 181 6.33 -9.88 -3.06
C TRP A 181 5.53 -10.35 -1.83
N LYS A 182 5.25 -9.44 -0.89
CA LYS A 182 4.56 -9.66 0.38
C LYS A 182 3.09 -9.24 0.26
N ILE A 183 2.72 -8.58 -0.84
CA ILE A 183 1.34 -8.14 -1.08
C ILE A 183 0.51 -9.35 -1.48
N LYS A 184 -0.50 -9.65 -0.65
CA LYS A 184 -1.52 -10.67 -0.92
C LYS A 184 -2.85 -9.98 -1.16
N TYR A 185 -3.37 -10.10 -2.38
CA TYR A 185 -4.69 -9.55 -2.74
C TYR A 185 -5.80 -10.44 -2.16
N VAL A 186 -6.73 -9.81 -1.46
CA VAL A 186 -7.88 -10.47 -0.83
C VAL A 186 -9.15 -9.83 -1.38
N SER A 187 -9.74 -10.45 -2.41
CA SER A 187 -10.99 -9.96 -3.01
C SER A 187 -12.20 -10.15 -2.12
N ARG A 188 -12.15 -11.08 -1.16
CA ARG A 188 -13.27 -11.38 -0.25
C ARG A 188 -12.77 -11.66 1.15
N LEU A 189 -13.49 -11.20 2.16
CA LEU A 189 -13.15 -11.40 3.58
C LEU A 189 -13.07 -12.88 3.96
N GLN A 190 -13.84 -13.76 3.30
CA GLN A 190 -13.77 -15.21 3.53
C GLN A 190 -12.35 -15.79 3.39
N TYR A 191 -11.54 -15.26 2.47
CA TYR A 191 -10.17 -15.71 2.26
C TYR A 191 -9.21 -15.18 3.32
N LEU A 192 -9.52 -14.03 3.93
CA LEU A 192 -8.76 -13.49 5.05
C LEU A 192 -8.84 -14.41 6.27
N TRP A 193 -10.03 -14.98 6.52
CA TRP A 193 -10.28 -15.84 7.68
C TRP A 193 -9.57 -17.20 7.62
N ALA A 194 -9.03 -17.56 6.45
CA ALA A 194 -8.14 -18.70 6.31
C ALA A 194 -6.81 -18.49 7.05
N ASP A 195 -6.29 -17.26 7.03
CA ASP A 195 -4.98 -16.91 7.62
C ASP A 195 -5.11 -16.23 9.00
N ILE A 196 -6.24 -15.54 9.25
CA ILE A 196 -6.50 -14.80 10.49
C ILE A 196 -7.72 -15.38 11.20
N LYS A 197 -7.64 -15.54 12.52
CA LYS A 197 -8.78 -16.04 13.30
C LYS A 197 -9.83 -14.94 13.47
N LYS A 198 -11.11 -15.28 13.31
CA LYS A 198 -12.23 -14.36 13.61
C LYS A 198 -12.13 -13.89 15.07
N GLY A 199 -12.24 -12.58 15.28
CA GLY A 199 -12.10 -11.93 16.59
C GLY A 199 -10.73 -11.34 16.89
N GLU A 200 -9.66 -11.73 16.16
CA GLU A 200 -8.33 -11.11 16.30
C GLU A 200 -8.23 -9.77 15.56
N LEU A 201 -9.04 -9.59 14.52
CA LEU A 201 -9.08 -8.40 13.70
C LEU A 201 -10.51 -7.85 13.67
N GLU A 202 -10.66 -6.59 14.04
CA GLU A 202 -11.91 -5.86 13.91
C GLU A 202 -12.04 -5.34 12.47
N VAL A 203 -13.10 -5.76 11.79
CA VAL A 203 -13.44 -5.30 10.44
C VAL A 203 -14.61 -4.33 10.55
N PRO A 204 -14.48 -3.06 10.11
CA PRO A 204 -15.57 -2.10 10.17
C PRO A 204 -16.79 -2.52 9.35
N ASP A 205 -18.00 -2.14 9.78
CA ASP A 205 -19.27 -2.54 9.15
C ASP A 205 -19.31 -2.22 7.66
N PHE A 206 -18.85 -1.03 7.25
CA PHE A 206 -18.85 -0.66 5.82
C PHE A 206 -17.95 -1.57 4.94
N VAL A 207 -16.96 -2.23 5.54
CA VAL A 207 -16.11 -3.21 4.83
C VAL A 207 -16.87 -4.51 4.65
N GLN A 208 -17.67 -4.92 5.65
CA GLN A 208 -18.56 -6.07 5.56
C GLN A 208 -19.68 -5.83 4.54
N ASP A 209 -20.36 -4.68 4.61
CA ASP A 209 -21.39 -4.29 3.64
C ASP A 209 -20.86 -4.34 2.21
N HIS A 210 -19.61 -3.91 2.01
CA HIS A 210 -18.97 -3.99 0.69
C HIS A 210 -18.68 -5.43 0.28
N ASP A 211 -18.20 -6.30 1.19
CA ASP A 211 -17.98 -7.73 0.90
C ASP A 211 -19.29 -8.44 0.51
N ASP A 212 -20.39 -8.10 1.19
CA ASP A 212 -21.71 -8.67 0.91
C ASP A 212 -22.21 -8.26 -0.50
N VAL A 213 -22.01 -6.99 -0.89
CA VAL A 213 -22.29 -6.54 -2.26
C VAL A 213 -21.45 -7.30 -3.28
N LEU A 214 -20.18 -7.59 -2.98
CA LEU A 214 -19.30 -8.38 -3.85
C LEU A 214 -19.71 -9.86 -3.92
N GLU A 215 -20.44 -10.38 -2.92
CA GLU A 215 -21.04 -11.70 -2.96
C GLU A 215 -22.19 -11.78 -3.95
N ASP A 216 -23.10 -10.82 -3.87
CA ASP A 216 -24.26 -10.75 -4.75
C ASP A 216 -23.89 -10.30 -6.17
N ARG A 217 -22.80 -9.53 -6.31
CA ARG A 217 -22.41 -8.84 -7.55
C ARG A 217 -20.91 -8.95 -7.81
N PRO A 218 -20.37 -10.13 -8.12
CA PRO A 218 -18.93 -10.33 -8.27
C PRO A 218 -18.27 -9.48 -9.39
N LEU A 219 -19.05 -8.95 -10.32
CA LEU A 219 -18.54 -8.11 -11.42
C LEU A 219 -18.26 -6.66 -11.00
N THR A 220 -18.78 -6.17 -9.87
CA THR A 220 -18.56 -4.78 -9.44
C THR A 220 -17.09 -4.51 -9.07
N ASP A 221 -16.36 -5.54 -8.63
CA ASP A 221 -14.90 -5.49 -8.40
C ASP A 221 -14.10 -5.15 -9.67
N TYR A 222 -14.68 -5.41 -10.85
CA TYR A 222 -14.10 -5.10 -12.16
C TYR A 222 -14.54 -3.73 -12.70
N GLY A 223 -15.25 -2.92 -11.90
CA GLY A 223 -15.78 -1.62 -12.34
C GLY A 223 -16.98 -1.75 -13.29
N ILE A 224 -17.62 -2.92 -13.33
CA ILE A 224 -18.85 -3.15 -14.07
C ILE A 224 -20.00 -2.96 -13.08
N GLU A 225 -20.55 -1.76 -13.05
CA GLU A 225 -21.75 -1.48 -12.26
C GLU A 225 -22.99 -1.95 -13.04
N PRO A 226 -23.92 -2.67 -12.40
CA PRO A 226 -25.20 -3.00 -13.04
C PRO A 226 -25.98 -1.72 -13.32
N ASP A 227 -26.59 -1.66 -14.51
CA ASP A 227 -27.42 -0.52 -14.91
C ASP A 227 -28.53 -0.26 -13.86
N PRO A 228 -28.57 0.93 -13.23
CA PRO A 228 -29.60 1.28 -12.24
C PRO A 228 -31.03 1.08 -12.75
N PHE A 229 -31.24 1.15 -14.07
CA PHE A 229 -32.55 1.02 -14.70
C PHE A 229 -32.99 -0.43 -14.97
N HIS A 230 -32.11 -1.41 -14.83
CA HIS A 230 -32.44 -2.83 -15.04
C HIS A 230 -32.88 -3.59 -13.76
N LEU A 231 -32.99 -2.89 -12.62
CA LEU A 231 -33.39 -3.48 -11.34
C LEU A 231 -34.89 -3.84 -11.25
N SER A 232 -35.75 -3.41 -12.19
CA SER A 232 -37.17 -3.80 -12.20
C SER A 232 -37.43 -5.13 -12.92
N ALA A 233 -36.48 -5.66 -13.70
CA ALA A 233 -36.70 -6.84 -14.53
C ALA A 233 -36.33 -8.17 -13.84
N ALA A 234 -35.55 -8.13 -12.76
CA ALA A 234 -35.04 -9.34 -12.10
C ALA A 234 -35.89 -9.84 -10.91
N THR A 235 -37.07 -9.25 -10.67
CA THR A 235 -38.10 -9.83 -9.79
C THR A 235 -39.30 -10.31 -10.59
N ALA A 236 -39.07 -11.11 -11.62
CA ALA A 236 -40.12 -11.88 -12.27
C ALA A 236 -39.92 -13.37 -11.92
N ASN A 237 -40.64 -13.82 -10.89
CA ASN A 237 -40.82 -15.25 -10.60
C ASN A 237 -41.27 -15.99 -11.88
N PRO A 238 -40.72 -17.18 -12.19
CA PRO A 238 -41.00 -17.85 -13.45
C PRO A 238 -42.25 -18.73 -13.33
N ILE A 239 -43.45 -18.15 -13.34
CA ILE A 239 -44.69 -18.92 -13.56
C ILE A 239 -45.73 -18.03 -14.28
N SER A 240 -45.84 -18.13 -15.60
CA SER A 240 -46.98 -18.81 -16.24
C SER A 240 -46.97 -18.64 -17.76
N LEU A 241 -47.10 -19.77 -18.42
CA LEU A 241 -47.34 -20.02 -19.83
C LEU A 241 -48.57 -19.24 -20.33
N GLY A 242 -48.41 -18.39 -21.35
CA GLY A 242 -49.53 -17.60 -21.89
C GLY A 242 -49.20 -16.81 -23.15
N ARG A 243 -49.07 -17.54 -24.26
CA ARG A 243 -49.07 -17.08 -25.66
C ARG A 243 -50.08 -15.94 -25.91
N TYR A 244 -49.62 -14.78 -26.42
CA TYR A 244 -50.40 -14.01 -27.38
C TYR A 244 -49.50 -13.19 -28.31
N GLU A 245 -49.73 -13.37 -29.61
CA GLU A 245 -48.97 -12.88 -30.74
C GLU A 245 -49.10 -11.38 -30.99
N GLU A 246 -48.11 -10.89 -31.72
CA GLU A 246 -47.95 -9.58 -32.34
C GLU A 246 -49.21 -9.04 -33.02
N ARG A 247 -49.47 -7.74 -32.84
CA ARG A 247 -50.12 -6.96 -33.90
C ARG A 247 -49.69 -5.50 -33.84
N TRP A 248 -48.75 -5.17 -34.72
CA TRP A 248 -48.46 -3.83 -35.17
C TRP A 248 -49.71 -3.23 -35.81
N ALA A 249 -50.11 -2.04 -35.38
CA ALA A 249 -51.04 -1.20 -36.12
C ALA A 249 -50.61 0.27 -35.95
N SER A 250 -49.82 0.73 -36.91
CA SER A 250 -49.65 2.14 -37.23
C SER A 250 -51.02 2.76 -37.48
N ARG A 251 -51.31 3.89 -36.82
CA ARG A 251 -52.36 4.81 -37.26
C ARG A 251 -51.82 6.22 -37.18
N GLU A 252 -51.43 6.72 -38.35
CA GLU A 252 -51.49 8.13 -38.68
C GLU A 252 -52.89 8.67 -38.40
N PHE A 253 -52.98 9.87 -37.81
CA PHE A 253 -54.09 10.76 -38.10
C PHE A 253 -53.54 12.18 -38.21
N ALA A 254 -53.66 12.70 -39.43
CA ALA A 254 -53.68 14.12 -39.72
C ALA A 254 -54.93 14.75 -39.10
N LEU A 255 -54.78 15.96 -38.54
CA LEU A 255 -55.53 17.17 -38.88
C LEU A 255 -54.70 18.39 -38.45
#